data_AF-A0A8T0IUM1-F1
#
_entry.id   AF-A0A8T0IUM1-F1
#
_cell.length_a   1.000
_cell.length_b   1.000
_cell.length_c   1.000
_cell.angle_alpha   90.00
_cell.angle_beta   90.00
_cell.angle_gamma   90.00
#
_symmetry.space_group_name_H-M   'P 1'
#
loop_
_entity.id
_entity.type
_entity.pdbx_description
1 polymer ?
#
loop_
_entity_poly.entity_id
_entity_poly.type
_entity_poly.pdbx_seq_one_letter_code
_entity_poly.pdbx_strand_id
1 'polypeptide(L)'
;MATKLATVIANETGQRLTMKMGDRNCFVRTASVRDGREYTMRLCMDWTYQEFVLEADGDPGRKLVVNSDDCCDYERITVKESDGVYAVHIVPRKTFCETEELDTAVATKETFWRRFFGQLKRLFWHQ
;
A
#
# COMPACT_ATOMS: atom_id res chain seq x y z
N MET A 1 17.73 -13.05 -16.55
CA MET A 1 16.60 -12.11 -16.70
C MET A 1 16.16 -11.72 -15.29
N ALA A 2 16.23 -10.45 -14.90
CA ALA A 2 15.76 -10.05 -13.58
C ALA A 2 14.26 -10.29 -13.50
N THR A 3 13.82 -11.13 -12.55
CA THR A 3 12.41 -11.37 -12.27
C THR A 3 11.81 -10.04 -11.83
N LYS A 4 10.90 -9.49 -12.64
CA LYS A 4 10.24 -8.23 -12.32
C LYS A 4 9.35 -8.44 -11.10
N LEU A 5 9.66 -7.80 -9.98
CA LEU A 5 8.89 -7.90 -8.75
C LEU A 5 7.50 -7.30 -8.97
N ALA A 6 6.45 -8.01 -8.56
CA ALA A 6 5.07 -7.56 -8.77
C ALA A 6 4.20 -7.75 -7.54
N THR A 7 3.42 -6.73 -7.17
CA THR A 7 2.43 -6.77 -6.09
C THR A 7 1.04 -6.72 -6.67
N VAL A 8 0.13 -7.51 -6.12
CA VAL A 8 -1.29 -7.43 -6.44
C VAL A 8 -1.98 -6.48 -5.48
N ILE A 9 -2.59 -5.42 -6.00
CA ILE A 9 -3.49 -4.54 -5.26
C ILE A 9 -4.92 -4.98 -5.57
N ALA A 10 -5.62 -5.53 -4.58
CA ALA A 10 -7.00 -5.98 -4.71
C ALA A 10 -7.96 -4.99 -4.04
N ASN A 11 -9.08 -4.71 -4.70
CA ASN A 11 -10.11 -3.81 -4.17
C ASN A 11 -11.36 -4.61 -3.78
N GLU A 12 -11.70 -4.55 -2.49
CA GLU A 12 -12.92 -5.12 -1.90
C GLU A 12 -13.64 -4.06 -1.05
N THR A 13 -13.63 -2.80 -1.52
CA THR A 13 -14.24 -1.67 -0.82
C THR A 13 -15.72 -1.45 -1.17
N GLY A 14 -16.27 -2.16 -2.16
CA GLY A 14 -17.61 -1.88 -2.69
C GLY A 14 -17.68 -0.67 -3.61
N GLN A 15 -16.56 0.03 -3.83
CA GLN A 15 -16.47 1.21 -4.69
C GLN A 15 -15.26 1.18 -5.61
N ARG A 16 -15.22 2.08 -6.59
CA ARG A 16 -14.11 2.21 -7.52
C ARG A 16 -13.00 3.05 -6.89
N LEU A 17 -11.80 2.50 -6.86
CA LEU A 17 -10.61 3.22 -6.42
C LEU A 17 -9.85 3.78 -7.62
N THR A 18 -9.44 5.03 -7.55
CA THR A 18 -8.46 5.63 -8.46
C THR A 18 -7.10 5.61 -7.78
N MET A 19 -6.13 5.00 -8.47
CA MET A 19 -4.75 4.94 -8.01
C MET A 19 -3.95 6.05 -8.70
N LYS A 20 -3.19 6.78 -7.88
CA LYS A 20 -2.24 7.80 -8.30
C LYS A 20 -0.86 7.43 -7.80
N MET A 21 0.17 7.76 -8.57
CA MET A 21 1.57 7.56 -8.23
C MET A 21 2.27 8.90 -8.25
N GLY A 22 3.18 9.13 -7.31
CA GLY A 22 3.98 10.34 -7.30
C GLY A 22 4.83 10.49 -6.05
N ASP A 23 5.46 11.65 -5.96
CA ASP A 23 6.08 12.14 -4.73
C ASP A 23 5.33 13.39 -4.24
N ARG A 24 5.20 13.53 -2.92
CA ARG A 24 4.79 14.73 -2.18
C ARG A 24 3.58 15.50 -2.75
N ASN A 25 3.79 16.28 -3.81
CA ASN A 25 2.82 17.20 -4.40
C ASN A 25 2.49 16.91 -5.88
N CYS A 26 3.17 15.96 -6.52
CA CYS A 26 3.05 15.67 -7.93
C CYS A 26 2.52 14.25 -8.15
N PHE A 27 1.20 14.11 -8.22
CA PHE A 27 0.54 12.82 -8.41
C PHE A 27 -0.04 12.68 -9.82
N VAL A 28 0.30 11.57 -10.48
CA VAL A 28 -0.25 11.19 -11.79
C VAL A 28 -1.17 9.99 -11.61
N ARG A 29 -2.34 10.02 -12.25
CA ARG A 29 -3.26 8.87 -12.26
C ARG A 29 -2.61 7.71 -13.04
N THR A 30 -2.48 6.57 -12.39
CA THR A 30 -1.85 5.38 -12.98
C THR A 30 -2.85 4.29 -13.29
N ALA A 31 -3.86 4.10 -12.44
CA ALA A 31 -4.86 3.07 -12.66
C ALA A 31 -6.21 3.43 -12.04
N SER A 32 -7.21 2.62 -12.36
CA SER A 32 -8.44 2.59 -11.61
C SER A 32 -8.87 1.15 -11.39
N VAL A 33 -9.09 0.80 -10.14
CA VAL A 33 -9.38 -0.55 -9.66
C VAL A 33 -10.85 -0.59 -9.27
N ARG A 34 -11.67 -1.28 -10.07
CA ARG A 34 -13.09 -1.47 -9.75
C ARG A 34 -13.23 -2.40 -8.54
N ASP A 35 -14.39 -2.35 -7.89
CA ASP A 35 -14.70 -3.29 -6.82
C ASP A 35 -14.63 -4.75 -7.31
N GLY A 36 -14.13 -5.64 -6.44
CA GLY A 36 -13.85 -7.04 -6.73
C GLY A 36 -12.77 -7.27 -7.81
N ARG A 37 -12.03 -6.23 -8.20
CA ARG A 37 -10.96 -6.32 -9.21
C ARG A 37 -9.60 -6.06 -8.60
N GLU A 38 -8.59 -6.46 -9.37
CA GLU A 38 -7.21 -6.42 -8.98
C GLU A 38 -6.39 -5.61 -9.99
N TYR A 39 -5.31 -5.02 -9.50
CA TYR A 39 -4.30 -4.36 -10.29
C TYR A 39 -2.93 -4.91 -9.93
N THR A 40 -2.19 -5.40 -10.92
CA THR A 40 -0.83 -5.89 -10.73
C THR A 40 0.15 -4.73 -10.89
N MET A 41 0.68 -4.26 -9.77
CA MET A 41 1.77 -3.30 -9.73
C MET A 41 3.08 -4.00 -10.07
N ARG A 42 3.71 -3.63 -11.19
CA ARG A 42 5.03 -4.15 -11.57
C ARG A 42 6.10 -3.15 -11.14
N LEU A 43 6.88 -3.51 -10.13
CA LEU A 43 7.97 -2.69 -9.63
C LEU A 43 9.15 -2.72 -10.58
N CYS A 44 9.77 -1.58 -10.79
CA CYS A 44 11.03 -1.42 -11.49
C CYS A 44 12.08 -0.86 -10.50
N MET A 45 13.36 -1.10 -10.76
CA MET A 45 14.45 -0.69 -9.85
C MET A 45 14.58 0.83 -9.68
N ASP A 46 13.94 1.62 -10.53
CA ASP A 46 13.90 3.09 -10.52
C ASP A 46 12.76 3.67 -9.67
N TRP A 47 11.93 2.83 -9.03
CA TRP A 47 10.74 3.26 -8.30
C TRP A 47 10.95 3.51 -6.81
N THR A 48 12.21 3.63 -6.39
CA THR A 48 12.56 3.95 -5.00
C THR A 48 11.88 5.26 -4.58
N TYR A 49 11.22 5.26 -3.42
CA TYR A 49 10.56 6.42 -2.81
C TYR A 49 9.26 6.90 -3.49
N GLN A 50 8.58 6.05 -4.26
CA GLN A 50 7.29 6.40 -4.86
C GLN A 50 6.14 6.12 -3.90
N GLU A 51 5.21 7.07 -3.79
CA GLU A 51 3.96 6.91 -3.04
C GLU A 51 2.80 6.61 -4.00
N PHE A 52 2.03 5.59 -3.66
CA PHE A 52 0.81 5.20 -4.34
C PHE A 52 -0.38 5.56 -3.47
N VAL A 53 -1.22 6.44 -3.99
CA VAL A 53 -2.43 6.90 -3.30
C VAL A 53 -3.64 6.27 -3.96
N LEU A 54 -4.44 5.55 -3.19
CA LEU A 54 -5.71 4.95 -3.57
C LEU A 54 -6.84 5.80 -3.00
N GLU A 55 -7.66 6.39 -3.86
CA GLU A 55 -8.76 7.28 -3.50
C GLU A 55 -10.09 6.74 -4.01
N ALA A 56 -11.17 6.92 -3.25
CA ALA A 56 -12.51 6.69 -3.77
C ALA A 56 -12.84 7.67 -4.90
N ASP A 57 -13.47 7.17 -5.96
CA ASP A 57 -14.07 8.05 -6.96
C ASP A 57 -15.21 8.86 -6.30
N GLY A 58 -15.05 10.19 -6.25
CA GLY A 58 -16.05 11.12 -5.69
C GLY A 58 -15.83 11.52 -4.23
N ASP A 59 -14.90 10.87 -3.52
CA ASP A 59 -14.52 11.26 -2.14
C ASP A 59 -12.99 11.29 -1.97
N PRO A 60 -12.34 12.42 -2.35
CA PRO A 60 -10.89 12.57 -2.21
C PRO A 60 -10.42 12.68 -0.76
N GLY A 61 -11.34 12.81 0.22
CA GLY A 61 -11.01 12.81 1.64
C GLY A 61 -10.61 11.43 2.14
N ARG A 62 -11.09 10.37 1.48
CA ARG A 62 -10.84 8.97 1.83
C ARG A 62 -9.73 8.41 0.96
N LYS A 63 -8.52 8.42 1.50
CA LYS A 63 -7.30 7.97 0.81
C LYS A 63 -6.52 6.94 1.61
N LEU A 64 -5.99 5.97 0.90
CA LEU A 64 -5.03 4.99 1.39
C LEU A 64 -3.69 5.22 0.69
N VAL A 65 -2.60 5.30 1.46
CA VAL A 65 -1.25 5.40 0.91
C VAL A 65 -0.54 4.06 1.07
N VAL A 66 0.10 3.62 -0.01
CA VAL A 66 0.99 2.46 -0.11
C VAL A 66 2.30 2.96 -0.69
N ASN A 67 3.44 2.60 -0.12
CA ASN A 67 4.74 3.02 -0.66
C ASN A 67 5.37 1.92 -1.53
N SER A 68 6.45 2.26 -2.23
CA SER A 68 7.24 1.31 -3.01
C SER A 68 7.75 0.14 -2.16
N ASP A 69 8.09 0.39 -0.90
CA ASP A 69 8.68 -0.59 0.01
C ASP A 69 7.63 -1.64 0.44
N ASP A 70 6.39 -1.22 0.72
CA ASP A 70 5.23 -2.09 0.96
C ASP A 70 5.03 -3.01 -0.25
N CYS A 71 5.19 -2.48 -1.47
CA CYS A 71 5.09 -3.32 -2.67
C CYS A 71 6.31 -4.26 -2.79
N CYS A 72 7.49 -3.90 -2.28
CA CYS A 72 8.62 -4.82 -2.22
C CYS A 72 8.37 -5.97 -1.23
N ASP A 73 7.79 -5.65 -0.06
CA ASP A 73 7.61 -6.59 1.05
C ASP A 73 6.39 -7.50 0.87
N TYR A 74 5.31 -7.00 0.27
CA TYR A 74 4.04 -7.71 0.15
C TYR A 74 3.77 -8.17 -1.28
N GLU A 75 3.39 -9.45 -1.43
CA GLU A 75 2.91 -9.98 -2.70
C GLU A 75 1.50 -9.53 -3.02
N ARG A 76 0.68 -9.30 -1.98
CA ARG A 76 -0.71 -8.89 -2.12
C ARG A 76 -1.08 -7.87 -1.05
N ILE A 77 -1.82 -6.85 -1.49
CA ILE A 77 -2.40 -5.80 -0.67
C ILE A 77 -3.88 -5.73 -1.03
N THR A 78 -4.75 -6.25 -0.17
CA THR A 78 -6.20 -6.16 -0.33
C THR A 78 -6.73 -4.99 0.48
N VAL A 79 -7.40 -4.05 -0.19
CA VAL A 79 -8.07 -2.91 0.43
C VAL A 79 -9.52 -3.28 0.68
N LYS A 80 -9.94 -3.18 1.94
CA LYS A 80 -11.32 -3.38 2.36
C LYS A 80 -11.86 -2.11 2.98
N GLU A 81 -13.16 -1.97 2.97
CA GLU A 81 -13.85 -0.89 3.68
C GLU A 81 -14.75 -1.47 4.76
N SER A 82 -14.66 -0.95 5.97
CA SER A 82 -15.63 -1.17 7.05
C SER A 82 -15.93 0.16 7.70
N ASP A 83 -17.21 0.48 7.89
CA ASP A 83 -17.68 1.66 8.63
C ASP A 83 -17.07 2.99 8.16
N GLY A 84 -16.86 3.15 6.84
CA GLY A 84 -16.28 4.37 6.28
C GLY A 84 -14.76 4.48 6.44
N VAL A 85 -14.08 3.42 6.90
CA VAL A 85 -12.62 3.37 7.06
C VAL A 85 -12.01 2.31 6.17
N TYR A 86 -10.89 2.62 5.53
CA TYR A 86 -10.13 1.64 4.77
C TYR A 86 -9.22 0.80 5.67
N ALA A 87 -9.40 -0.51 5.61
CA ALA A 87 -8.51 -1.50 6.18
C ALA A 87 -7.69 -2.16 5.08
N VAL A 88 -6.48 -2.63 5.43
CA VAL A 88 -5.60 -3.30 4.48
C VAL A 88 -5.24 -4.67 5.01
N HIS A 89 -5.45 -5.67 4.19
CA HIS A 89 -4.97 -7.03 4.42
C HIS A 89 -3.76 -7.25 3.53
N ILE A 90 -2.66 -7.66 4.15
CA ILE A 90 -1.38 -7.84 3.48
C ILE A 90 -1.01 -9.32 3.48
N VAL A 91 -0.44 -9.77 2.36
CA VAL A 91 0.23 -11.07 2.27
C VAL A 91 1.71 -10.79 2.01
N PRO A 92 2.59 -11.05 2.98
CA PRO A 92 4.02 -10.86 2.79
C PRO A 92 4.55 -11.86 1.78
N ARG A 93 5.55 -11.41 1.02
CA ARG A 93 6.30 -12.31 0.15
C ARG A 93 7.02 -13.32 1.03
N LYS A 94 6.97 -14.60 0.64
CA LYS A 94 7.87 -15.60 1.19
C LYS A 94 9.30 -15.19 0.85
N THR A 95 10.02 -14.65 1.82
CA THR A 95 11.48 -14.57 1.76
C THR A 95 12.02 -15.99 1.86
N PHE A 96 13.13 -16.29 1.18
CA PHE A 96 13.77 -17.62 1.17
C PHE A 96 14.39 -18.02 2.53
N CYS A 97 13.95 -17.43 3.65
CA CYS A 97 14.31 -17.88 4.98
C CYS A 97 13.07 -18.54 5.58
N GLU A 98 13.03 -19.87 5.53
CA GLU A 98 12.01 -20.67 6.20
C GLU A 98 12.02 -20.37 7.70
N THR A 99 11.00 -19.66 8.15
CA THR A 99 10.44 -19.91 9.47
C THR A 99 8.93 -20.01 9.28
N GLU A 100 8.40 -21.22 9.50
CA GLU A 100 6.97 -21.48 9.57
C GLU A 100 6.32 -20.56 10.63
N GLU A 101 5.04 -20.26 10.43
CA GLU A 101 4.17 -19.31 11.16
C GLU A 101 4.07 -17.91 10.53
N LEU A 102 3.37 -17.86 9.39
CA LEU A 102 2.94 -16.62 8.78
C LEU A 102 1.47 -16.36 9.12
N ASP A 103 1.23 -15.82 10.31
CA ASP A 103 -0.07 -15.26 10.67
C ASP A 103 -0.46 -14.20 9.62
N THR A 104 -1.67 -14.32 9.07
CA THR A 104 -2.28 -13.29 8.23
C THR A 104 -2.44 -12.03 9.08
N ALA A 105 -1.48 -11.12 9.02
CA ALA A 105 -1.54 -9.87 9.75
C ALA A 105 -2.66 -8.99 9.17
N VAL A 106 -3.82 -9.00 9.83
CA VAL A 106 -4.87 -8.01 9.60
C VAL A 106 -4.39 -6.69 10.20
N ALA A 107 -3.72 -5.88 9.39
CA ALA A 107 -3.27 -4.56 9.79
C ALA A 107 -4.38 -3.53 9.52
N THR A 108 -5.24 -3.29 10.51
CA THR A 108 -6.15 -2.13 10.48
C THR A 108 -5.32 -0.85 10.54
N LYS A 109 -5.25 -0.10 9.43
CA LYS A 109 -4.40 1.09 9.25
C LYS A 109 -4.84 2.33 10.07
N GLU A 110 -5.51 2.15 11.22
CA GLU A 110 -5.58 3.20 12.25
C GLU A 110 -4.24 3.34 13.03
N THR A 111 -3.37 2.33 12.97
CA THR A 111 -2.11 2.29 13.76
C THR A 111 -0.82 2.54 12.96
N PHE A 112 -0.87 2.63 11.64
CA PHE A 112 0.33 2.82 10.81
C PHE A 112 1.02 4.19 11.08
N TRP A 113 0.22 5.23 11.34
CA TRP A 113 0.72 6.57 11.64
C TRP A 113 1.45 6.68 12.99
N ARG A 114 1.12 5.85 14.00
CA ARG A 114 1.78 5.92 15.32
C ARG A 114 3.16 5.27 15.33
N ARG A 115 3.41 4.24 14.52
CA ARG A 115 4.74 3.60 14.42
C ARG A 115 5.70 4.37 13.51
N PHE A 116 5.23 4.88 12.37
CA PHE A 116 6.10 5.57 11.40
C PHE A 116 6.60 6.95 11.90
N PHE A 117 5.74 7.75 12.54
CA PHE A 117 6.20 8.99 13.20
C PHE A 117 6.93 8.77 14.53
N GLY A 118 6.75 7.60 15.17
CA GLY A 118 7.45 7.24 16.40
C GLY A 118 8.97 7.05 16.20
N GLN A 119 9.38 6.53 15.04
CA GLN A 119 10.80 6.43 14.68
C GLN A 119 11.38 7.74 14.12
N LEU A 120 10.59 8.54 13.40
CA LEU A 120 11.05 9.84 12.87
C LEU A 120 11.14 10.95 13.93
N LYS A 121 10.40 10.89 15.03
CA LYS A 121 10.53 11.85 16.15
C LYS A 121 11.76 11.64 17.03
N ARG A 122 12.46 10.50 16.96
CA ARG A 122 13.72 10.29 17.70
C ARG A 122 14.97 10.82 16.99
N LEU A 123 14.86 11.23 15.72
CA LEU A 123 16.00 11.72 14.92
C LEU A 123 16.00 13.24 14.68
N PHE A 124 14.98 13.98 15.15
CA PHE A 124 14.92 15.44 15.07
C PHE A 124 14.71 16.11 16.43
N TRP A 125 15.39 15.63 17.47
CA TRP A 125 15.57 16.40 18.71
C TRP A 125 17.02 16.38 19.17
N HIS A 126 17.85 17.11 18.42
CA HIS A 126 19.08 17.71 18.90
C HIS A 126 19.38 18.93 18.01
N GLN A 127 18.75 20.04 18.36
CA GLN A 127 19.30 21.40 18.26
C GLN A 127 18.38 22.35 19.02
#